data_AF-A0A4V1K5A4-F1
#
_entry.id   AF-A0A4V1K5A4-F1
#
_cell.length_a   1.000
_cell.length_b   1.000
_cell.length_c   1.000
_cell.angle_alpha   90.00
_cell.angle_beta   90.00
_cell.angle_gamma   90.00
#
_symmetry.space_group_name_H-M   'P 1'
#
loop_
_entity.id
_entity.type
_entity.pdbx_description
1 polymer ?
#
loop_
_entity_poly.entity_id
_entity_poly.type
_entity_poly.pdbx_seq_one_letter_code
_entity_poly.pdbx_strand_id
1 'polypeptide(L)'
;MTGEMKKCLVSVDRLTNEIEAMPVDKIFIKNHIGKTELSMKEIGILKDGGVVHGKEIELNNGRKFTSDLQYNADKCDVEFVRTQSLKQEQSGETQQRNTWVDSDGNPKRITKWGSTHFTEQQIADYMAGKKIEMVNVTDKQGQPCTVFLQFNKEKQRPVTEYHYADNKNVVGVAEESKTQYAVNNQGKTNEATKNITDPLQKGQTAPKNEQQQEQQLRLKGPKL
;
A
#
# COMPACT_ATOMS: atom_id res chain seq x y z
N MET A 1 8.13 -27.37 -31.62
CA MET A 1 8.70 -26.05 -31.28
C MET A 1 9.63 -26.25 -30.10
N THR A 2 10.94 -26.23 -30.33
CA THR A 2 11.95 -26.34 -29.26
C THR A 2 11.97 -25.01 -28.51
N GLY A 3 11.29 -24.96 -27.37
CA GLY A 3 11.27 -23.78 -26.51
C GLY A 3 12.61 -23.66 -25.78
N GLU A 4 13.51 -22.83 -26.31
CA GLU A 4 14.80 -22.56 -25.69
C GLU A 4 14.56 -21.75 -24.39
N MET A 5 14.79 -22.36 -23.22
CA MET A 5 14.62 -21.68 -21.94
C MET A 5 15.77 -20.71 -21.70
N LYS A 6 15.48 -19.40 -21.65
CA LYS A 6 16.47 -18.36 -21.36
C LYS A 6 16.36 -17.88 -19.92
N LYS A 7 17.50 -17.80 -19.23
CA LYS A 7 17.57 -17.22 -17.88
C LYS A 7 17.34 -15.71 -17.99
N CYS A 8 16.38 -15.19 -17.24
CA CYS A 8 16.06 -13.76 -17.18
C CYS A 8 16.12 -13.26 -15.74
N LEU A 9 16.52 -12.00 -15.55
CA LEU A 9 16.25 -11.27 -14.32
C LEU A 9 14.93 -10.54 -14.46
N VAL A 10 14.14 -10.54 -13.40
CA VAL A 10 12.83 -9.89 -13.36
C VAL A 10 12.84 -8.76 -12.34
N SER A 11 12.21 -7.64 -12.68
CA SER A 11 11.91 -6.56 -11.75
C SER A 11 10.42 -6.28 -11.73
N VAL A 12 9.93 -5.79 -10.59
CA VAL A 12 8.56 -5.32 -10.44
C VAL A 12 8.59 -3.80 -10.45
N ASP A 13 7.85 -3.17 -11.37
CA ASP A 13 7.64 -1.73 -11.33
C ASP A 13 6.89 -1.37 -10.04
N ARG A 14 7.41 -0.42 -9.26
CA ARG A 14 6.87 -0.11 -7.93
C ARG A 14 5.59 0.75 -7.98
N LEU A 15 5.25 1.31 -9.14
CA LEU A 15 4.08 2.16 -9.34
C LEU A 15 2.93 1.37 -9.97
N THR A 16 3.21 0.58 -11.02
CA THR A 16 2.22 -0.19 -11.79
C THR A 16 2.13 -1.65 -11.36
N ASN A 17 3.11 -2.17 -10.63
CA ASN A 17 3.28 -3.60 -10.30
C ASN A 17 3.47 -4.49 -11.54
N GLU A 18 3.89 -3.93 -12.66
CA GLU A 18 4.20 -4.68 -13.88
C GLU A 18 5.52 -5.45 -13.72
N ILE A 19 5.60 -6.60 -14.38
CA ILE A 19 6.79 -7.45 -14.36
C ILE A 19 7.59 -7.20 -15.63
N GLU A 20 8.79 -6.67 -15.45
CA GLU A 20 9.76 -6.48 -16.51
C GLU A 20 10.83 -7.56 -16.44
N ALA A 21 11.25 -8.10 -17.60
CA ALA A 21 12.18 -9.20 -17.68
C ALA A 21 13.31 -8.93 -18.68
N MET A 22 14.56 -9.08 -18.22
CA MET A 22 15.75 -8.92 -19.05
C MET A 22 16.54 -10.24 -19.16
N PRO A 23 16.80 -10.74 -20.38
CA PRO A 23 17.66 -11.90 -20.59
C PRO A 23 19.07 -11.67 -20.06
N VAL A 24 19.62 -12.62 -19.29
CA VAL A 24 20.91 -12.46 -18.60
C VAL A 24 22.08 -12.21 -19.57
N ASP A 25 22.01 -12.75 -20.77
CA ASP A 25 22.98 -12.53 -21.85
C ASP A 25 23.01 -11.09 -22.37
N LYS A 26 21.91 -10.34 -22.20
CA LYS A 26 21.80 -8.93 -22.57
C LYS A 26 22.08 -7.97 -21.42
N ILE A 27 22.33 -8.48 -20.20
CA ILE A 27 22.58 -7.65 -19.03
C ILE A 27 24.03 -7.16 -19.00
N PHE A 28 24.18 -5.85 -19.05
CA PHE A 28 25.44 -5.16 -18.82
C PHE A 28 25.37 -4.35 -17.52
N ILE A 29 26.21 -4.72 -16.54
CA ILE A 29 26.34 -4.00 -15.28
C ILE A 29 27.65 -3.23 -15.33
N LYS A 30 27.58 -1.91 -15.19
CA LYS A 30 28.77 -1.06 -15.10
C LYS A 30 29.60 -1.46 -13.88
N ASN A 31 30.92 -1.36 -14.01
CA ASN A 31 31.83 -1.66 -12.92
C ASN A 31 31.97 -0.52 -11.89
N HIS A 32 31.20 0.55 -12.01
CA HIS A 32 31.24 1.69 -11.10
C HIS A 32 29.88 2.37 -10.97
N ILE A 33 29.66 2.99 -9.81
CA ILE A 33 28.51 3.84 -9.48
C ILE A 33 29.07 5.14 -8.92
N GLY A 34 28.93 6.24 -9.68
CA GLY A 34 29.60 7.49 -9.35
C GLY A 34 31.12 7.28 -9.34
N LYS A 35 31.75 7.46 -8.18
CA LYS A 35 33.18 7.21 -7.94
C LYS A 35 33.47 5.87 -7.27
N THR A 36 32.45 5.11 -6.88
CA THR A 36 32.61 3.80 -6.24
C THR A 36 32.73 2.71 -7.28
N GLU A 37 33.76 1.87 -7.19
CA GLU A 37 33.89 0.66 -8.00
C GLU A 37 33.11 -0.53 -7.43
N LEU A 38 32.56 -1.34 -8.33
CA LEU A 38 31.95 -2.63 -8.05
C LEU A 38 32.96 -3.73 -8.38
N SER A 39 33.25 -4.57 -7.40
CA SER A 39 34.09 -5.76 -7.58
C SER A 39 33.40 -6.79 -8.47
N MET A 40 34.20 -7.66 -9.11
CA MET A 40 33.68 -8.76 -9.93
C MET A 40 32.72 -9.68 -9.16
N LYS A 41 32.94 -9.86 -7.85
CA LYS A 41 32.05 -10.65 -6.97
C LYS A 41 30.69 -9.98 -6.83
N GLU A 42 30.67 -8.67 -6.61
CA GLU A 42 29.42 -7.89 -6.49
C GLU A 42 28.66 -7.86 -7.81
N ILE A 43 29.35 -7.69 -8.93
CA ILE A 43 28.75 -7.78 -10.27
C ILE A 43 28.14 -9.16 -10.50
N GLY A 44 28.83 -10.24 -10.08
CA GLY A 44 28.30 -11.60 -10.14
C GLY A 44 26.99 -11.76 -9.35
N ILE A 45 26.96 -11.29 -8.10
CA ILE A 45 25.76 -11.31 -7.26
C ILE A 45 24.59 -10.60 -7.95
N LEU A 46 24.84 -9.41 -8.53
CA LEU A 46 23.80 -8.64 -9.21
C LEU A 46 23.32 -9.33 -10.51
N LYS A 47 24.22 -9.97 -11.26
CA LYS A 47 23.87 -10.75 -12.46
C LYS A 47 23.06 -12.00 -12.15
N ASP A 48 23.18 -12.53 -10.94
CA ASP A 48 22.36 -13.65 -10.45
C ASP A 48 21.03 -13.20 -9.83
N GLY A 49 20.73 -11.89 -9.85
CA GLY A 49 19.50 -11.33 -9.27
C GLY A 49 19.57 -11.15 -7.74
N GLY A 50 20.73 -11.39 -7.15
CA GLY A 50 21.00 -11.18 -5.73
C GLY A 50 21.15 -9.71 -5.36
N VAL A 51 21.28 -9.47 -4.06
CA VAL A 51 21.44 -8.14 -3.48
C VAL A 51 22.84 -7.99 -2.90
N VAL A 52 23.53 -6.90 -3.25
CA VAL A 52 24.78 -6.51 -2.58
C VAL A 52 24.41 -5.62 -1.41
N HIS A 53 24.60 -6.11 -0.19
CA HIS A 53 24.18 -5.41 1.01
C HIS A 53 25.22 -4.40 1.50
N GLY A 54 24.75 -3.27 2.02
CA GLY A 54 25.58 -2.34 2.80
C GLY A 54 26.78 -1.77 2.05
N LYS A 55 26.69 -1.57 0.74
CA LYS A 55 27.77 -0.98 -0.06
C LYS A 55 27.85 0.52 0.20
N GLU A 56 29.05 1.02 0.53
CA GLU A 56 29.31 2.45 0.58
C GLU A 56 29.48 3.02 -0.84
N ILE A 57 28.68 4.03 -1.17
CA ILE A 57 28.61 4.70 -2.47
C ILE A 57 29.05 6.15 -2.32
N GLU A 58 30.01 6.58 -3.15
CA GLU A 58 30.38 7.97 -3.35
C GLU A 58 29.87 8.44 -4.72
N LEU A 59 28.95 9.40 -4.72
CA LEU A 59 28.46 10.04 -5.94
C LEU A 59 29.45 11.06 -6.48
N ASN A 60 29.29 11.44 -7.75
CA ASN A 60 30.17 12.42 -8.41
C ASN A 60 30.17 13.80 -7.71
N ASN A 61 29.07 14.15 -7.02
CA ASN A 61 28.97 15.36 -6.21
C ASN A 61 29.65 15.27 -4.83
N GLY A 62 30.36 14.17 -4.54
CA GLY A 62 31.06 13.93 -3.27
C GLY A 62 30.17 13.40 -2.15
N ARG A 63 28.86 13.26 -2.35
CA ARG A 63 27.95 12.72 -1.34
C ARG A 63 28.22 11.22 -1.15
N LYS A 64 28.35 10.79 0.11
CA LYS A 64 28.57 9.39 0.49
C LYS A 64 27.36 8.82 1.21
N PHE A 65 27.02 7.57 0.92
CA PHE A 65 26.02 6.83 1.68
C PHE A 65 26.18 5.32 1.51
N THR A 66 25.73 4.56 2.51
CA THR A 66 25.60 3.12 2.46
C THR A 66 24.23 2.74 1.89
N SER A 67 24.19 1.80 0.94
CA SER A 67 22.95 1.26 0.40
C SER A 67 23.08 -0.21 0.02
N ASP A 68 21.96 -0.92 0.07
CA ASP A 68 21.80 -2.18 -0.66
C ASP A 68 21.61 -1.91 -2.15
N LEU A 69 22.20 -2.74 -3.01
CA LEU A 69 22.17 -2.65 -4.47
C LEU A 69 21.50 -3.87 -5.08
N GLN A 70 20.62 -3.67 -6.06
CA GLN A 70 19.99 -4.73 -6.85
C GLN A 70 19.89 -4.31 -8.31
N TYR A 71 19.92 -5.26 -9.25
CA TYR A 71 19.67 -4.98 -10.66
C TYR A 71 18.18 -4.71 -10.92
N ASN A 72 17.87 -3.66 -11.65
CA ASN A 72 16.53 -3.31 -12.10
C ASN A 72 16.43 -3.59 -13.61
N ALA A 73 15.50 -4.46 -14.03
CA ALA A 73 15.38 -4.89 -15.42
C ALA A 73 14.76 -3.82 -16.31
N ASP A 74 13.83 -3.03 -15.81
CA ASP A 74 13.25 -1.86 -16.50
C ASP A 74 14.32 -0.82 -16.82
N LYS A 75 15.07 -0.38 -15.79
CA LYS A 75 16.13 0.64 -15.93
C LYS A 75 17.39 0.12 -16.63
N CYS A 76 17.51 -1.20 -16.77
CA CYS A 76 18.72 -1.88 -17.21
C CYS A 76 19.99 -1.43 -16.45
N ASP A 77 19.85 -1.09 -15.16
CA ASP A 77 20.95 -0.59 -14.33
C ASP A 77 20.78 -1.02 -12.86
N VAL A 78 21.83 -0.81 -12.07
CA VAL A 78 21.83 -1.08 -10.64
C VAL A 78 21.05 0.01 -9.89
N GLU A 79 20.09 -0.41 -9.07
CA GLU A 79 19.24 0.45 -8.26
C GLU A 79 19.58 0.33 -6.77
N PHE A 80 19.45 1.46 -6.06
CA PHE A 80 19.52 1.52 -4.60
C PHE A 80 18.20 1.07 -3.97
N VAL A 81 18.19 -0.06 -3.27
CA VAL A 81 16.97 -0.66 -2.68
C VAL A 81 16.75 -0.34 -1.21
N ARG A 82 17.83 -0.14 -0.44
CA ARG A 82 17.77 0.27 0.98
C ARG A 82 18.95 1.17 1.32
N THR A 83 18.76 2.47 1.26
CA THR A 83 19.77 3.45 1.66
C THR A 83 19.80 3.58 3.18
N GLN A 84 20.88 3.13 3.84
CA GLN A 84 21.06 3.32 5.28
C GLN A 84 21.55 4.74 5.63
N SER A 85 22.15 5.50 4.69
CA SER A 85 22.81 6.78 5.03
C SER A 85 22.19 8.04 4.41
N LEU A 86 20.86 8.09 4.32
CA LEU A 86 20.12 9.36 4.40
C LEU A 86 19.56 9.60 5.82
N LYS A 87 20.18 8.97 6.82
CA LYS A 87 19.97 9.27 8.24
C LYS A 87 21.25 9.85 8.83
N GLN A 88 21.52 11.11 8.51
CA GLN A 88 22.36 12.05 9.28
C GLN A 88 22.25 13.38 8.53
N GLU A 89 21.58 14.41 9.04
CA GLU A 89 21.66 14.93 10.40
C GLU A 89 20.32 14.89 11.14
N GLN A 90 20.18 13.95 12.07
CA GLN A 90 19.70 14.26 13.41
C GLN A 90 20.16 13.12 14.31
N SER A 91 21.20 13.42 15.08
CA SER A 91 21.66 12.64 16.22
C SER A 91 20.50 12.36 17.18
N GLY A 92 20.39 11.11 17.59
CA GLY A 92 19.42 10.69 18.59
C GLY A 92 19.10 9.22 18.40
N GLU A 93 19.84 8.41 19.13
CA GLU A 93 19.46 7.14 19.75
C GLU A 93 18.05 6.62 19.44
N THR A 94 18.00 5.31 19.22
CA THR A 94 16.83 4.44 19.10
C THR A 94 15.98 4.40 20.38
N GLN A 95 15.49 5.55 20.83
CA GLN A 95 14.23 5.69 21.52
C GLN A 95 13.29 6.36 20.53
N GLN A 96 12.08 5.84 20.39
CA GLN A 96 11.03 6.52 19.64
C GLN A 96 10.77 7.88 20.31
N ARG A 97 11.51 8.92 19.89
CA ARG A 97 11.27 10.30 20.31
C ARG A 97 9.88 10.64 19.84
N ASN A 98 8.97 10.73 20.78
CA ASN A 98 7.62 11.12 20.52
C ASN A 98 7.60 12.58 20.04
N THR A 99 7.46 12.79 18.73
CA THR A 99 7.48 14.11 18.10
C THR A 99 6.25 14.97 18.45
N TRP A 100 5.25 14.40 19.13
CA TRP A 100 4.01 15.09 19.48
C TRP A 100 4.05 15.82 20.83
N VAL A 101 5.08 15.59 21.64
CA VAL A 101 5.24 16.24 22.95
C VAL A 101 6.53 17.01 23.08
N ASP A 102 6.53 18.03 23.93
CA ASP A 102 7.72 18.74 24.37
C ASP A 102 8.49 17.96 25.46
N SER A 103 9.54 18.57 26.02
CA SER A 103 10.34 17.99 27.10
C SER A 103 9.54 17.72 28.37
N ASP A 104 8.42 18.42 28.56
CA ASP A 104 7.57 18.35 29.75
C ASP A 104 6.37 17.41 29.55
N GLY A 105 6.27 16.75 28.39
CA GLY A 105 5.17 15.84 28.05
C GLY A 105 3.88 16.53 27.62
N ASN A 106 3.90 17.85 27.37
CA ASN A 106 2.75 18.60 26.88
C ASN A 106 2.64 18.51 25.35
N PRO A 107 1.42 18.67 24.79
CA PRO A 107 1.23 18.64 23.33
C PRO A 107 2.04 19.74 22.65
N LYS A 108 2.86 19.38 21.67
CA LYS A 108 3.53 20.36 20.80
C LYS A 108 2.51 21.12 19.96
N ARG A 109 2.77 22.41 19.75
CA ARG A 109 2.00 23.26 18.84
C ARG A 109 1.99 22.67 17.43
N ILE A 110 0.79 22.49 16.87
CA ILE A 110 0.57 22.10 15.48
C ILE A 110 -0.32 23.15 14.81
N THR A 111 -0.05 23.46 13.54
CA THR A 111 -0.75 24.52 12.79
C THR A 111 -1.70 23.98 11.73
N LYS A 112 -1.66 22.67 11.45
CA LYS A 112 -2.50 22.02 10.45
C LYS A 112 -2.64 20.53 10.71
N TRP A 113 -3.69 19.94 10.13
CA TRP A 113 -3.89 18.49 10.04
C TRP A 113 -4.20 18.10 8.59
N GLY A 114 -3.34 17.28 8.00
CA GLY A 114 -3.38 17.04 6.56
C GLY A 114 -3.21 18.35 5.77
N SER A 115 -4.20 18.68 4.95
CA SER A 115 -4.27 19.93 4.18
C SER A 115 -5.03 21.05 4.90
N THR A 116 -5.66 20.78 6.04
CA THR A 116 -6.51 21.72 6.77
C THR A 116 -5.69 22.52 7.78
N HIS A 117 -5.64 23.84 7.62
CA HIS A 117 -4.97 24.74 8.57
C HIS A 117 -5.88 25.06 9.76
N PHE A 118 -5.27 25.22 10.93
CA PHE A 118 -5.99 25.53 12.17
C PHE A 118 -6.08 27.05 12.37
N THR A 119 -7.17 27.49 13.01
CA THR A 119 -7.27 28.83 13.59
C THR A 119 -6.45 28.90 14.87
N GLU A 120 -6.02 30.10 15.29
CA GLU A 120 -5.32 30.27 16.58
C GLU A 120 -6.11 29.71 17.77
N GLN A 121 -7.44 29.81 17.72
CA GLN A 121 -8.33 29.22 18.74
C GLN A 121 -8.24 27.68 18.76
N GLN A 122 -8.29 27.03 17.60
CA GLN A 122 -8.12 25.57 17.49
C GLN A 122 -6.72 25.13 17.95
N ILE A 123 -5.69 25.91 17.66
CA ILE A 123 -4.33 25.63 18.13
C ILE A 123 -4.28 25.69 19.66
N ALA A 124 -4.84 26.74 20.26
CA ALA A 124 -4.92 26.89 21.72
C ALA A 124 -5.73 25.77 22.38
N ASP A 125 -6.89 25.43 21.81
CA ASP A 125 -7.75 24.35 22.31
C ASP A 125 -7.08 22.97 22.22
N TYR A 126 -6.37 22.69 21.12
CA TYR A 126 -5.58 21.46 20.99
C TYR A 126 -4.44 21.38 22.02
N MET A 127 -3.68 22.46 22.22
CA MET A 127 -2.61 22.51 23.23
C MET A 127 -3.15 22.37 24.65
N ALA A 128 -4.37 22.85 24.92
CA ALA A 128 -5.08 22.63 26.17
C ALA A 128 -5.65 21.20 26.31
N GLY A 129 -5.47 20.32 25.32
CA GLY A 129 -5.97 18.95 25.30
C GLY A 129 -7.46 18.81 25.00
N LYS A 130 -8.12 19.89 24.54
CA LYS A 130 -9.51 19.85 24.11
C LYS A 130 -9.65 19.19 22.74
N LYS A 131 -10.84 18.67 22.45
CA LYS A 131 -11.22 18.16 21.15
C LYS A 131 -11.51 19.35 20.22
N ILE A 132 -10.83 19.41 19.07
CA ILE A 132 -11.08 20.38 18.02
C ILE A 132 -11.82 19.74 16.85
N GLU A 133 -12.68 20.51 16.20
CA GLU A 133 -13.47 20.07 15.04
C GLU A 133 -12.97 20.73 13.77
N MET A 134 -12.85 19.93 12.71
CA MET A 134 -12.57 20.38 11.35
C MET A 134 -13.69 19.90 10.43
N VAL A 135 -14.46 20.82 9.87
CA VAL A 135 -15.56 20.52 8.94
C VAL A 135 -15.06 20.47 7.50
N ASN A 136 -15.75 19.72 6.64
CA ASN A 136 -15.48 19.62 5.20
C ASN A 136 -14.04 19.19 4.84
N VAL A 137 -13.41 18.37 5.67
CA VAL A 137 -12.10 17.78 5.35
C VAL A 137 -12.30 16.68 4.33
N THR A 138 -11.59 16.76 3.21
CA THR A 138 -11.60 15.74 2.17
C THR A 138 -10.74 14.56 2.59
N ASP A 139 -11.32 13.36 2.60
CA ASP A 139 -10.55 12.13 2.82
C ASP A 139 -9.78 11.69 1.56
N LYS A 140 -9.06 10.57 1.64
CA LYS A 140 -8.27 10.05 0.51
C LYS A 140 -9.12 9.67 -0.71
N GLN A 141 -10.43 9.50 -0.55
CA GLN A 141 -11.38 9.11 -1.59
C GLN A 141 -12.12 10.32 -2.14
N GLY A 142 -11.81 11.54 -1.68
CA GLY A 142 -12.50 12.75 -2.11
C GLY A 142 -13.80 13.04 -1.33
N GLN A 143 -14.15 12.23 -0.33
CA GLN A 143 -15.39 12.40 0.41
C GLN A 143 -15.24 13.46 1.52
N PRO A 144 -16.13 14.46 1.60
CA PRO A 144 -16.11 15.42 2.70
C PRO A 144 -16.51 14.75 4.01
N CYS A 145 -15.77 15.03 5.07
CA CYS A 145 -16.04 14.54 6.41
C CYS A 145 -15.70 15.60 7.46
N THR A 146 -16.31 15.46 8.64
CA THR A 146 -15.91 16.20 9.84
C THR A 146 -14.87 15.37 10.59
N VAL A 147 -13.74 15.98 10.91
CA VAL A 147 -12.64 15.34 11.65
C VAL A 147 -12.55 15.97 13.03
N PHE A 148 -12.70 15.16 14.06
CA PHE A 148 -12.40 15.55 15.43
C PHE A 148 -10.98 15.14 15.79
N LEU A 149 -10.18 16.08 16.28
CA LEU A 149 -8.80 15.84 16.70
C LEU A 149 -8.65 16.17 18.18
N GLN A 150 -8.04 15.28 18.95
CA GLN A 150 -7.72 15.54 20.36
C GLN A 150 -6.37 14.95 20.72
N PHE A 151 -5.61 15.61 21.59
CA PHE A 151 -4.38 15.02 22.12
C PHE A 151 -4.70 13.96 23.19
N ASN A 152 -4.21 12.74 23.00
CA ASN A 152 -4.31 11.67 23.97
C ASN A 152 -3.03 11.61 24.83
N LYS A 153 -3.15 11.94 26.12
CA LYS A 153 -2.01 11.96 27.06
C LYS A 153 -1.40 10.59 27.31
N GLU A 154 -2.17 9.50 27.30
CA GLU A 154 -1.66 8.15 27.54
C GLU A 154 -0.84 7.63 26.35
N LYS A 155 -1.37 7.85 25.14
CA LYS A 155 -0.70 7.51 23.88
C LYS A 155 0.35 8.55 23.48
N GLN A 156 0.41 9.65 24.24
CA GLN A 156 1.21 10.84 24.01
C GLN A 156 1.14 11.36 22.56
N ARG A 157 -0.02 11.28 21.91
CA ARG A 157 -0.16 11.68 20.50
C ARG A 157 -1.58 12.14 20.18
N PRO A 158 -1.77 12.97 19.13
CA PRO A 158 -3.09 13.25 18.59
C PRO A 158 -3.82 11.97 18.15
N VAL A 159 -5.11 11.89 18.44
CA VAL A 159 -6.04 10.88 17.96
C VAL A 159 -7.15 11.55 17.17
N THR A 160 -7.55 10.93 16.06
CA THR A 160 -8.61 11.42 15.19
C THR A 160 -9.83 10.52 15.19
N GLU A 161 -10.99 11.15 15.01
CA GLU A 161 -12.28 10.52 14.81
C GLU A 161 -12.91 11.15 13.57
N TYR A 162 -13.33 10.33 12.61
CA TYR A 162 -13.89 10.77 11.32
C TYR A 162 -15.40 10.55 11.32
N HIS A 163 -16.15 11.62 11.10
CA HIS A 163 -17.61 11.62 11.02
C HIS A 163 -18.00 12.03 9.60
N TYR A 164 -18.57 11.08 8.87
CA TYR A 164 -19.08 11.35 7.54
C TYR A 164 -20.54 11.77 7.67
N ALA A 165 -20.96 12.76 6.89
CA ALA A 165 -22.40 12.97 6.69
C ALA A 165 -22.99 11.67 6.12
N ASP A 166 -24.19 11.29 6.56
CA ASP A 166 -24.90 10.14 6.00
C ASP A 166 -25.08 10.37 4.49
N ASN A 167 -24.18 9.82 3.70
CA ASN A 167 -24.24 9.88 2.25
C ASN A 167 -25.31 8.89 1.79
N LYS A 168 -26.59 9.30 1.88
CA LYS A 168 -27.72 8.64 1.21
C LYS A 168 -27.59 8.63 -0.32
N ASN A 169 -26.55 9.22 -0.90
CA ASN A 169 -26.24 9.18 -2.32
C ASN A 169 -24.91 8.45 -2.57
N VAL A 170 -24.95 7.13 -2.57
CA VAL A 170 -23.98 6.29 -3.28
C VAL A 170 -24.31 6.37 -4.76
N VAL A 171 -23.80 7.37 -5.46
CA VAL A 171 -23.79 7.37 -6.93
C VAL A 171 -22.52 6.66 -7.35
N GLY A 172 -22.67 5.46 -7.92
CA GLY A 172 -21.63 4.84 -8.72
C GLY A 172 -20.90 3.65 -8.12
N VAL A 173 -21.52 2.85 -7.25
CA VAL A 173 -21.17 1.43 -7.20
C VAL A 173 -22.23 0.73 -8.04
N ALA A 174 -21.84 0.28 -9.25
CA ALA A 174 -22.66 -0.59 -10.07
C ALA A 174 -23.25 -1.68 -9.16
N GLU A 175 -24.57 -1.90 -9.23
CA GLU A 175 -25.30 -2.85 -8.36
C GLU A 175 -24.63 -4.23 -8.26
N GLU A 176 -23.84 -4.57 -9.26
CA GLU A 176 -22.97 -5.74 -9.38
C GLU A 176 -22.03 -5.95 -8.17
N SER A 177 -21.55 -4.89 -7.50
CA SER A 177 -20.62 -5.02 -6.37
C SER A 177 -21.32 -5.21 -5.02
N LYS A 178 -22.56 -4.73 -4.85
CA LYS A 178 -23.35 -4.97 -3.62
C LYS A 178 -23.64 -6.46 -3.41
N THR A 179 -23.90 -7.17 -4.50
CA THR A 179 -24.24 -8.59 -4.47
C THR A 179 -23.01 -9.46 -4.14
N GLN A 180 -21.80 -9.00 -4.46
CA GLN A 180 -20.56 -9.74 -4.23
C GLN A 180 -20.05 -9.66 -2.78
N TYR A 181 -20.39 -8.58 -2.06
CA TYR A 181 -20.06 -8.45 -0.62
C TYR A 181 -21.00 -9.29 0.27
N ALA A 182 -22.27 -9.47 -0.14
CA ALA A 182 -23.25 -10.27 0.60
C ALA A 182 -22.96 -11.78 0.57
N VAL A 183 -22.41 -12.30 -0.53
CA VAL A 183 -22.05 -13.72 -0.66
C VAL A 183 -20.77 -14.10 0.10
N ASN A 184 -19.83 -13.18 0.26
CA ASN A 184 -18.54 -13.50 0.87
C ASN A 184 -18.45 -13.23 2.38
N ASN A 185 -19.25 -12.30 2.94
CA ASN A 185 -19.14 -11.93 4.35
C ASN A 185 -20.37 -12.23 5.23
N GLN A 186 -21.50 -12.71 4.67
CA GLN A 186 -22.71 -12.98 5.47
C GLN A 186 -23.30 -14.39 5.28
N GLY A 187 -22.66 -15.28 4.52
CA GLY A 187 -23.12 -16.67 4.39
C GLY A 187 -24.55 -16.81 3.88
N LYS A 188 -25.09 -15.81 3.17
CA LYS A 188 -26.43 -15.87 2.57
C LYS A 188 -26.32 -16.48 1.18
N THR A 189 -26.75 -17.73 1.07
CA THR A 189 -26.85 -18.46 -0.18
C THR A 189 -27.87 -17.77 -1.10
N ASN A 190 -27.51 -17.57 -2.37
CA ASN A 190 -28.46 -17.15 -3.40
C ASN A 190 -29.45 -18.31 -3.64
N GLU A 191 -30.71 -18.13 -3.24
CA GLU A 191 -31.78 -19.13 -3.38
C GLU A 191 -31.94 -19.63 -4.83
N ALA A 192 -31.53 -18.80 -5.81
CA ALA A 192 -31.59 -19.10 -7.24
C ALA A 192 -30.48 -20.04 -7.77
N THR A 193 -29.48 -20.41 -6.96
CA THR A 193 -28.44 -21.40 -7.36
C THR A 193 -28.07 -22.38 -6.25
N LYS A 194 -28.81 -22.34 -5.14
CA LYS A 194 -28.55 -23.07 -3.88
C LYS A 194 -28.36 -24.59 -4.00
N ASN A 195 -29.00 -25.22 -5.00
CA ASN A 195 -29.00 -26.68 -5.18
C ASN A 195 -28.21 -27.12 -6.41
N ILE A 196 -27.44 -26.22 -7.03
CA ILE A 196 -26.58 -26.55 -8.18
C ILE A 196 -25.25 -27.05 -7.62
N THR A 197 -24.93 -28.31 -7.88
CA THR A 197 -23.69 -28.95 -7.40
C THR A 197 -22.50 -28.61 -8.29
N ASP A 198 -22.75 -28.15 -9.51
CA ASP A 198 -21.73 -27.75 -10.46
C ASP A 198 -21.15 -26.36 -10.12
N PRO A 199 -19.83 -26.14 -10.30
CA PRO A 199 -19.19 -24.87 -10.01
C PRO A 199 -19.81 -23.73 -10.85
N LEU A 200 -20.24 -22.67 -10.16
CA LEU A 200 -20.83 -21.47 -10.76
C LEU A 200 -19.74 -20.63 -11.43
N GLN A 201 -20.06 -20.04 -12.59
CA GLN A 201 -19.16 -19.08 -13.24
C GLN A 201 -19.29 -17.69 -12.59
N LYS A 202 -18.21 -16.91 -12.62
CA LYS A 202 -18.16 -15.56 -12.05
C LYS A 202 -19.21 -14.67 -12.74
N GLY A 203 -20.17 -14.15 -11.98
CA GLY A 203 -21.29 -13.32 -12.48
C GLY A 203 -22.60 -14.09 -12.74
N GLN A 204 -22.63 -15.41 -12.53
CA GLN A 204 -23.83 -16.22 -12.73
C GLN A 204 -24.81 -16.09 -11.55
N THR A 205 -25.98 -15.51 -11.79
CA THR A 205 -27.05 -15.33 -10.78
C THR A 205 -28.26 -16.26 -10.97
N ALA A 206 -28.30 -17.02 -12.07
CA ALA A 206 -29.32 -18.02 -12.42
C ALA A 206 -28.68 -19.28 -13.06
N PRO A 207 -29.38 -20.43 -13.14
CA PRO A 207 -28.88 -21.62 -13.84
C PRO A 207 -28.45 -21.29 -15.28
N LYS A 208 -27.27 -21.72 -15.70
CA LYS A 208 -26.73 -21.36 -17.03
C LYS A 208 -27.31 -22.21 -18.17
N ASN A 209 -27.96 -23.32 -17.84
CA ASN A 209 -28.45 -24.31 -18.79
C ASN A 209 -29.53 -25.20 -18.15
N GLU A 210 -30.32 -25.88 -18.98
CA GLU A 210 -31.46 -26.73 -18.55
C GLU A 210 -31.04 -27.80 -17.53
N GLN A 211 -29.83 -28.36 -17.63
CA GLN A 211 -29.32 -29.31 -16.64
C GLN A 211 -29.17 -28.70 -15.24
N GLN A 212 -28.69 -27.46 -15.13
CA GLN A 212 -28.60 -26.76 -13.84
C GLN A 212 -29.98 -26.33 -13.34
N GLN A 213 -30.92 -26.05 -14.25
CA GLN A 213 -32.30 -25.73 -13.90
C GLN A 213 -33.04 -26.97 -13.37
N GLU A 214 -32.83 -28.14 -13.98
CA GLU A 214 -33.36 -29.41 -13.49
C GLU A 214 -32.73 -29.83 -12.15
N GLN A 215 -31.42 -29.66 -11.97
CA GLN A 215 -30.77 -29.89 -10.66
C GLN A 215 -31.40 -29.03 -9.57
N GLN A 216 -31.74 -27.78 -9.89
CA GLN A 216 -32.40 -26.89 -8.96
C GLN A 216 -33.85 -27.29 -8.66
N LEU A 217 -34.57 -27.83 -9.64
CA LEU A 217 -35.99 -28.24 -9.52
C LEU A 217 -36.17 -29.64 -8.91
N ARG A 218 -35.21 -30.56 -9.07
CA ARG A 218 -35.33 -31.97 -8.65
C ARG A 218 -35.52 -32.21 -7.14
N LEU A 219 -35.21 -31.24 -6.29
CA LEU A 219 -35.45 -31.33 -4.84
C LEU A 219 -36.68 -30.52 -4.35
N LYS A 220 -37.36 -29.78 -5.23
CA LYS A 220 -38.70 -29.22 -4.92
C LYS A 220 -39.78 -30.30 -5.16
N GLY A 221 -39.68 -31.43 -4.44
CA GLY A 221 -40.74 -32.44 -4.34
C GLY A 221 -41.93 -31.91 -3.52
N PRO A 222 -43.13 -32.53 -3.63
CA PRO A 222 -44.42 -31.85 -3.49
C PRO A 222 -44.71 -31.36 -2.07
N LYS A 223 -45.42 -30.22 -1.98
CA LYS A 223 -46.01 -29.73 -0.73
C LYS A 223 -47.08 -30.72 -0.25
N LEU A 224 -46.93 -31.25 0.95
CA LEU A 224 -48.02 -31.80 1.76
C LEU A 224 -48.80 -30.66 2.41
#